data_AF-A0A7R8WTA7-F1
#
_entry.id   AF-A0A7R8WTA7-F1
#
_cell.length_a   1.000
_cell.length_b   1.000
_cell.length_c   1.000
_cell.angle_alpha   90.00
_cell.angle_beta   90.00
_cell.angle_gamma   90.00
#
_symmetry.space_group_name_H-M   'P 1'
#
loop_
_entity.id
_entity.type
_entity.pdbx_description
1 polymer ?
#
loop_
_entity_poly.entity_id
_entity_poly.type
_entity_poly.pdbx_seq_one_letter_code
_entity_poly.pdbx_strand_id
1 'polypeptide(L)'
;MPAAPVWSVLFFFMIFLLGLDSQFVGMEGFMTAVVDRMPHVFMKGHNRHYLLLVKCAVCYLCGLFLIADNGLYVFQIFDFYSASGVVLLLFSFVESICIGWIYGTDRFNADIKQMIGYKAGKWMEICWTFVTPLLTLGCFLFYVAELSPLKMGDYEFPTWATVLGWCMTLSSLLVVPVYIIYSAWKS
;
A
#
# COMPACT_ATOMS: atom_id res chain seq x y z
N MET A 1 28.51 25.84 -5.69
CA MET A 1 29.37 24.84 -6.36
C MET A 1 29.62 25.28 -7.79
N PRO A 2 30.81 25.09 -8.37
CA PRO A 2 31.00 25.30 -9.81
C PRO A 2 30.07 24.37 -10.59
N ALA A 3 29.49 24.85 -11.71
CA ALA A 3 28.45 24.15 -12.47
C ALA A 3 27.15 23.81 -11.71
N ALA A 4 26.73 24.67 -10.78
CA ALA A 4 25.44 24.57 -10.07
C ALA A 4 24.22 24.16 -10.92
N PRO A 5 23.98 24.70 -12.14
CA PRO A 5 22.80 24.29 -12.93
C PRO A 5 22.84 22.81 -13.36
N VAL A 6 24.02 22.23 -13.60
CA VAL A 6 24.15 20.81 -13.96
C VAL A 6 23.74 19.93 -12.78
N TRP A 7 24.19 20.28 -11.57
CA TRP A 7 23.84 19.55 -10.36
C TRP A 7 22.33 19.62 -10.05
N SER A 8 21.69 20.76 -10.26
CA SER A 8 20.24 20.90 -10.08
C SER A 8 19.45 20.02 -11.05
N VAL A 9 19.83 19.96 -12.32
CA VAL A 9 19.16 19.09 -13.32
C VAL A 9 19.31 17.63 -12.94
N LEU A 10 20.51 17.18 -12.57
CA LEU A 10 20.74 15.79 -12.14
C LEU A 10 19.94 15.43 -10.89
N PHE A 11 19.83 16.36 -9.93
CA PHE A 11 19.07 16.16 -8.71
C PHE A 11 17.57 15.98 -8.97
N PHE A 12 16.96 16.87 -9.75
CA PHE A 12 15.53 16.75 -10.09
C PHE A 12 15.26 15.55 -10.98
N PHE A 13 16.16 15.22 -11.90
CA PHE A 13 16.05 14.03 -12.74
C PHE A 13 16.11 12.74 -11.92
N MET A 14 16.97 12.68 -10.89
CA MET A 14 17.01 11.57 -9.94
C MET A 14 15.68 11.40 -9.21
N ILE A 15 15.12 12.47 -8.65
CA ILE A 15 13.81 12.43 -7.96
C ILE A 15 12.71 11.97 -8.92
N PHE A 16 12.73 12.44 -10.16
CA PHE A 16 11.79 12.03 -11.19
C PHE A 16 11.87 10.53 -11.49
N LEU A 17 13.07 9.98 -11.68
CA LEU A 17 13.27 8.55 -11.93
C LEU A 17 12.85 7.68 -10.74
N LEU A 18 13.14 8.10 -9.50
CA LEU A 18 12.73 7.39 -8.29
C LEU A 18 11.20 7.31 -8.15
N GLY A 19 10.52 8.43 -8.45
CA GLY A 19 9.06 8.46 -8.46
C GLY A 19 8.47 7.60 -9.57
N LEU A 20 9.07 7.64 -10.76
CA LEU A 20 8.61 6.90 -11.94
C LEU A 20 8.72 5.37 -11.74
N ASP A 21 9.84 4.87 -11.18
CA ASP A 21 10.00 3.43 -10.90
C ASP A 21 8.95 2.92 -9.91
N SER A 22 8.76 3.66 -8.81
CA SER A 22 7.74 3.34 -7.79
C SER A 22 6.31 3.32 -8.37
N GLN A 23 5.99 4.28 -9.24
CA GLN A 23 4.69 4.33 -9.90
C GLN A 23 4.47 3.16 -10.86
N PHE A 24 5.51 2.71 -11.58
CA PHE A 24 5.38 1.55 -12.46
C PHE A 24 5.06 0.27 -11.68
N VAL A 25 5.75 0.02 -10.57
CA VAL A 25 5.49 -1.15 -9.73
C VAL A 25 4.08 -1.11 -9.15
N GLY A 26 3.64 0.04 -8.62
CA GLY A 26 2.27 0.21 -8.12
C GLY A 26 1.22 0.10 -9.23
N MET A 27 1.55 0.55 -10.44
CA MET A 27 0.68 0.43 -11.60
C MET A 27 0.48 -1.02 -12.02
N GLU A 28 1.58 -1.74 -12.16
CA GLU A 28 1.62 -3.13 -12.59
C GLU A 28 1.00 -4.06 -11.54
N GLY A 29 1.32 -3.90 -10.25
CA GLY A 29 0.76 -4.73 -9.19
C GLY A 29 -0.76 -4.69 -9.14
N PHE A 30 -1.35 -3.50 -9.27
CA PHE A 30 -2.81 -3.34 -9.36
C PHE A 30 -3.38 -3.99 -10.64
N MET A 31 -2.75 -3.79 -11.79
CA MET A 31 -3.19 -4.38 -13.06
C MET A 31 -3.17 -5.90 -12.97
N THR A 32 -2.10 -6.48 -12.45
CA THR A 32 -1.95 -7.93 -12.26
C THR A 32 -3.02 -8.47 -11.31
N ALA A 33 -3.26 -7.82 -10.16
CA ALA A 33 -4.31 -8.23 -9.21
C ALA A 33 -5.72 -8.25 -9.84
N VAL A 34 -6.05 -7.26 -10.67
CA VAL A 34 -7.35 -7.21 -11.38
C VAL A 34 -7.45 -8.28 -12.46
N VAL A 35 -6.38 -8.49 -13.24
CA VAL A 35 -6.33 -9.50 -14.30
C VAL A 35 -6.43 -10.91 -13.71
N ASP A 36 -5.74 -11.18 -12.60
CA ASP A 36 -5.76 -12.48 -11.91
C ASP A 36 -7.14 -12.81 -11.33
N ARG A 37 -7.92 -11.80 -10.92
CA ARG A 37 -9.29 -12.01 -10.41
C ARG A 37 -10.28 -12.37 -11.52
N MET A 38 -10.09 -11.86 -12.73
CA MET A 38 -10.99 -12.07 -13.87
C MET A 38 -10.21 -12.47 -15.14
N PRO A 39 -9.56 -13.65 -15.15
CA PRO A 39 -8.67 -14.05 -16.24
C PRO A 39 -9.43 -14.21 -17.56
N HIS A 40 -10.67 -14.71 -17.51
CA HIS A 40 -11.49 -14.94 -18.71
C HIS A 40 -11.87 -13.66 -19.48
N VAL A 41 -11.95 -12.52 -18.80
CA VAL A 41 -12.35 -11.23 -19.40
C VAL A 41 -11.13 -10.44 -19.88
N PHE A 42 -10.04 -10.48 -19.10
CA PHE A 42 -8.89 -9.60 -19.33
C PHE A 42 -7.70 -10.27 -20.03
N MET A 43 -7.61 -11.62 -20.05
CA MET A 43 -6.60 -12.32 -20.85
C MET A 43 -6.98 -12.48 -22.34
N LYS A 44 -8.21 -12.12 -22.71
CA LYS A 44 -8.68 -12.21 -24.10
C LYS A 44 -8.53 -10.84 -24.80
N GLY A 45 -7.59 -10.76 -25.75
CA GLY A 45 -7.43 -9.62 -26.67
C GLY A 45 -6.80 -8.36 -26.05
N HIS A 46 -7.19 -7.17 -26.55
CA HIS A 46 -6.61 -5.87 -26.17
C HIS A 46 -7.18 -5.26 -24.87
N ASN A 47 -8.01 -6.00 -24.13
CA ASN A 47 -8.73 -5.50 -22.95
C ASN A 47 -7.80 -5.01 -21.82
N ARG A 48 -6.59 -5.58 -21.71
CA ARG A 48 -5.57 -5.11 -20.75
C ARG A 48 -5.10 -3.68 -21.03
N HIS A 49 -4.96 -3.29 -22.30
CA HIS A 49 -4.57 -1.93 -22.66
C HIS A 49 -5.66 -0.91 -22.33
N TYR A 50 -6.93 -1.29 -22.51
CA TYR A 50 -8.06 -0.45 -22.12
C TYR A 50 -8.15 -0.27 -20.60
N LEU A 51 -7.94 -1.33 -19.81
CA LEU A 51 -7.86 -1.22 -18.35
C LEU A 51 -6.76 -0.25 -17.92
N LEU A 52 -5.58 -0.35 -18.53
CA LEU A 52 -4.46 0.54 -18.25
C LEU A 52 -4.84 2.00 -18.53
N LEU A 53 -5.44 2.26 -19.70
CA LEU A 53 -5.87 3.61 -20.08
C LEU A 53 -6.91 4.16 -19.11
N VAL A 54 -7.90 3.37 -18.74
CA VAL A 54 -8.92 3.77 -17.75
C VAL A 54 -8.27 4.10 -16.40
N LYS A 55 -7.37 3.25 -15.91
CA LYS A 55 -6.63 3.52 -14.67
C LYS A 55 -5.84 4.83 -14.75
N CYS A 56 -5.06 5.02 -15.82
CA CYS A 56 -4.27 6.22 -16.01
C CYS A 56 -5.14 7.47 -16.09
N ALA A 57 -6.29 7.39 -16.78
CA ALA A 57 -7.24 8.50 -16.86
C ALA A 57 -7.85 8.84 -15.49
N VAL A 58 -8.24 7.85 -14.70
CA VAL A 58 -8.75 8.06 -13.32
C VAL A 58 -7.66 8.69 -12.45
N CYS A 59 -6.43 8.17 -12.50
CA CYS A 59 -5.31 8.71 -11.73
C CYS A 59 -4.98 10.16 -12.14
N TYR A 60 -5.02 10.48 -13.43
CA TYR A 60 -4.84 11.84 -13.94
C TYR A 60 -5.92 12.80 -13.43
N LEU A 61 -7.20 12.39 -13.50
CA LEU A 61 -8.31 13.20 -12.99
C LEU A 61 -8.19 13.43 -11.47
N CYS A 62 -7.83 12.41 -10.70
CA CYS A 62 -7.54 12.56 -9.27
C CYS A 62 -6.35 13.51 -9.03
N GLY A 63 -5.27 13.35 -9.81
CA GLY A 63 -4.08 14.19 -9.73
C GLY A 63 -4.35 15.67 -10.01
N LEU A 64 -5.28 16.00 -10.91
CA LEU A 64 -5.67 17.39 -11.17
C LEU A 64 -6.21 18.10 -9.92
N PHE A 65 -6.94 17.39 -9.03
CA PHE A 65 -7.40 17.97 -7.77
C PHE A 65 -6.25 18.33 -6.82
N LEU A 66 -5.13 17.61 -6.89
CA LEU A 66 -3.95 17.85 -6.05
C LEU A 66 -3.06 19.00 -6.55
N ILE A 67 -3.21 19.43 -7.80
CA ILE A 67 -2.41 20.52 -8.41
C ILE A 67 -3.07 21.89 -8.21
N ALA A 68 -4.32 21.94 -7.70
CA ALA A 68 -5.00 23.19 -7.39
C ALA A 68 -4.26 24.04 -6.32
N ASP A 69 -4.60 25.32 -6.18
CA ASP A 69 -3.90 26.28 -5.30
C ASP A 69 -3.81 25.83 -3.82
N ASN A 70 -4.78 25.06 -3.33
CA ASN A 70 -4.80 24.47 -1.98
C ASN A 70 -4.51 22.96 -1.97
N GLY A 71 -3.98 22.43 -3.07
CA GLY A 71 -3.77 21.00 -3.28
C GLY A 71 -2.77 20.36 -2.31
N LEU A 72 -1.82 21.15 -1.80
CA LEU A 72 -0.85 20.67 -0.80
C LEU A 72 -1.52 20.22 0.52
N TYR A 73 -2.58 20.90 0.96
CA TYR A 73 -3.35 20.51 2.14
C TYR A 73 -4.09 19.18 1.91
N VAL A 74 -4.70 19.04 0.73
CA VAL A 74 -5.38 17.80 0.33
C VAL A 74 -4.38 16.65 0.22
N PHE A 75 -3.21 16.90 -0.37
CA PHE A 75 -2.12 15.95 -0.47
C PHE A 75 -1.65 15.49 0.91
N GLN A 76 -1.50 16.39 1.88
CA GLN A 76 -1.06 16.01 3.22
C GLN A 76 -2.09 15.19 4.00
N ILE A 77 -3.39 15.48 3.86
CA ILE A 77 -4.45 14.63 4.42
C ILE A 77 -4.38 13.24 3.79
N PHE A 78 -4.25 13.16 2.47
CA PHE A 78 -4.18 11.89 1.75
C PHE A 78 -2.93 11.08 2.14
N ASP A 79 -1.76 11.72 2.20
CA ASP A 79 -0.51 11.07 2.60
C ASP A 79 -0.60 10.53 4.03
N PHE A 80 -1.09 11.34 4.98
CA PHE A 80 -1.19 10.95 6.39
C PHE A 80 -2.23 9.86 6.68
N TYR A 81 -3.42 9.94 6.08
CA TYR A 81 -4.54 9.02 6.38
C TYR A 81 -4.67 7.83 5.41
N SER A 82 -4.31 7.99 4.14
CA SER A 82 -4.45 6.94 3.12
C SER A 82 -3.19 6.07 3.01
N ALA A 83 -2.02 6.68 2.99
CA ALA A 83 -0.75 5.98 2.73
C ALA A 83 0.11 5.79 3.98
N SER A 84 -0.22 6.41 5.12
CA SER A 84 0.61 6.38 6.32
C SER A 84 0.09 5.45 7.42
N GLY A 85 1.04 4.68 7.96
CA GLY A 85 1.02 4.07 9.28
C GLY A 85 -0.09 3.05 9.51
N VAL A 86 -1.20 3.49 10.09
CA VAL A 86 -2.19 2.63 10.74
C VAL A 86 -2.71 1.52 9.82
N VAL A 87 -3.11 1.85 8.59
CA VAL A 87 -3.70 0.89 7.65
C VAL A 87 -2.65 -0.12 7.19
N LEU A 88 -1.49 0.35 6.72
CA LEU A 88 -0.43 -0.52 6.20
C LEU A 88 0.16 -1.41 7.29
N LEU A 89 0.38 -0.88 8.49
CA LEU A 89 0.88 -1.64 9.63
C LEU A 89 -0.13 -2.69 10.08
N LEU A 90 -1.42 -2.33 10.15
CA LEU A 90 -2.47 -3.29 10.51
C LEU A 90 -2.63 -4.38 9.44
N PHE A 91 -2.58 -4.00 8.16
CA PHE A 91 -2.64 -4.96 7.05
C PHE A 91 -1.44 -5.92 7.08
N SER A 92 -0.22 -5.39 7.25
CA SER A 92 1.00 -6.19 7.37
C SER A 92 0.98 -7.12 8.60
N PHE A 93 0.40 -6.66 9.72
CA PHE A 93 0.21 -7.48 10.91
C PHE A 93 -0.76 -8.64 10.66
N VAL A 94 -1.91 -8.37 10.05
CA VAL A 94 -2.90 -9.40 9.70
C VAL A 94 -2.32 -10.39 8.70
N GLU A 95 -1.64 -9.93 7.65
CA GLU A 95 -0.95 -10.80 6.68
C GLU A 95 0.09 -11.71 7.34
N SER A 96 0.89 -11.16 8.26
CA SER A 96 1.90 -11.93 9.00
C SER A 96 1.26 -13.01 9.88
N ILE A 97 0.14 -12.72 10.55
CA ILE A 97 -0.63 -13.72 11.31
C ILE A 97 -1.24 -14.77 10.38
N CYS A 98 -1.80 -14.35 9.24
CA CYS A 98 -2.37 -15.25 8.26
C CYS A 98 -1.33 -16.26 7.76
N ILE A 99 -0.11 -15.81 7.41
CA ILE A 99 0.95 -16.70 6.93
C ILE A 99 1.51 -17.56 8.07
N GLY A 100 1.86 -16.93 9.20
CA GLY A 100 2.55 -17.61 10.30
C GLY A 100 1.69 -18.66 11.02
N TRP A 101 0.44 -18.31 11.33
CA TRP A 101 -0.43 -19.07 12.25
C TRP A 101 -1.62 -19.74 11.56
N ILE A 102 -2.32 -19.04 10.65
CA ILE A 102 -3.53 -19.59 9.99
C ILE A 102 -3.14 -20.58 8.88
N TYR A 103 -2.28 -20.17 7.96
CA TYR A 103 -1.77 -21.03 6.90
C TYR A 103 -0.80 -22.08 7.46
N GLY A 104 0.01 -21.67 8.44
CA GLY A 104 0.96 -22.53 9.14
C GLY A 104 2.33 -22.51 8.49
N THR A 105 3.33 -22.27 9.31
CA THR A 105 4.72 -22.09 8.86
C THR A 105 5.30 -23.33 8.17
N ASP A 106 4.95 -24.53 8.62
CA ASP A 106 5.40 -25.78 8.00
C ASP A 106 4.92 -25.95 6.56
N ARG A 107 3.67 -25.52 6.27
CA ARG A 107 3.10 -25.57 4.92
C ARG A 107 3.79 -24.56 4.03
N PHE A 108 3.99 -23.34 4.52
CA PHE A 108 4.72 -22.30 3.79
C PHE A 108 6.16 -22.73 3.46
N ASN A 109 6.86 -23.35 4.42
CA ASN A 109 8.20 -23.91 4.20
C ASN A 109 8.21 -25.08 3.20
N ALA A 110 7.14 -25.87 3.13
CA ALA A 110 6.99 -26.94 2.15
C ALA A 110 6.78 -26.37 0.74
N ASP A 111 5.96 -25.33 0.60
CA ASP A 111 5.73 -24.63 -0.67
C ASP A 111 7.01 -23.98 -1.19
N ILE A 112 7.77 -23.31 -0.30
CA ILE A 112 9.09 -22.78 -0.62
C ILE A 112 10.00 -23.90 -1.13
N LYS A 113 10.07 -25.03 -0.41
CA LYS A 113 10.89 -26.18 -0.85
C LYS A 113 10.50 -26.69 -2.23
N GLN A 114 9.22 -26.66 -2.58
CA GLN A 114 8.74 -27.05 -3.91
C GLN A 114 9.15 -26.03 -4.99
N MET A 115 9.20 -24.74 -4.68
CA MET A 115 9.57 -23.68 -5.62
C MET A 115 11.09 -23.59 -5.87
N ILE A 116 11.90 -23.59 -4.81
CA ILE A 116 13.35 -23.35 -4.89
C ILE A 116 14.21 -24.60 -4.65
N GLY A 117 13.59 -25.73 -4.30
CA GLY A 117 14.27 -27.02 -4.08
C GLY A 117 14.83 -27.24 -2.67
N TYR A 118 14.87 -26.21 -1.82
CA TYR A 118 15.36 -26.28 -0.44
C TYR A 118 14.44 -25.57 0.55
N LYS A 119 14.45 -26.00 1.82
CA LYS A 119 13.67 -25.36 2.89
C LYS A 119 14.33 -24.05 3.32
N ALA A 120 13.53 -23.03 3.63
CA ALA A 120 14.07 -21.84 4.27
C ALA A 120 14.72 -22.21 5.61
N GLY A 121 15.78 -21.50 5.99
CA GLY A 121 16.45 -21.72 7.27
C GLY A 121 15.50 -21.44 8.44
N LYS A 122 15.72 -22.13 9.58
CA LYS A 122 14.92 -21.92 10.82
C LYS A 122 14.87 -20.46 11.27
N TRP A 123 15.93 -19.69 11.00
CA TRP A 123 15.97 -18.25 11.26
C TRP A 123 14.89 -17.48 10.49
N MET A 124 14.71 -17.77 9.20
CA MET A 124 13.67 -17.13 8.39
C MET A 124 12.28 -17.48 8.89
N GLU A 125 12.11 -18.73 9.35
CA GLU A 125 10.88 -19.20 9.99
C GLU A 125 10.53 -18.42 11.26
N ILE A 126 11.50 -18.24 12.15
CA ILE A 126 11.30 -17.40 13.34
C ILE A 126 11.00 -15.94 12.95
N CYS A 127 11.65 -15.44 11.89
CA CYS A 127 11.46 -14.07 11.43
C CYS A 127 10.02 -13.79 10.98
N TRP A 128 9.41 -14.64 10.14
CA TRP A 128 8.04 -14.39 9.68
C TRP A 128 6.97 -14.78 10.72
N THR A 129 7.24 -15.73 11.61
CA THR A 129 6.23 -16.20 12.59
C THR A 129 6.18 -15.36 13.85
N PHE A 130 7.32 -14.82 14.29
CA PHE A 130 7.43 -14.08 15.55
C PHE A 130 7.97 -12.66 15.38
N VAL A 131 9.08 -12.48 14.64
CA VAL A 131 9.75 -11.16 14.57
C VAL A 131 8.90 -10.14 13.82
N THR A 132 8.39 -10.51 12.65
CA THR A 132 7.58 -9.63 11.79
C THR A 132 6.28 -9.18 12.47
N PRO A 133 5.44 -10.08 13.05
CA PRO A 133 4.24 -9.65 13.77
C PRO A 133 4.56 -8.84 15.03
N LEU A 134 5.66 -9.15 15.74
CA LEU A 134 6.07 -8.38 16.93
C LEU A 134 6.52 -6.96 16.56
N LEU A 135 7.34 -6.81 15.51
CA LEU A 135 7.82 -5.51 15.05
C LEU A 135 6.68 -4.65 14.50
N THR A 136 5.81 -5.23 13.67
CA THR A 136 4.65 -4.51 13.13
C THR A 136 3.68 -4.08 14.22
N LEU A 137 3.42 -4.93 15.22
CA LEU A 137 2.62 -4.58 16.40
C LEU A 137 3.29 -3.48 17.24
N GLY A 138 4.61 -3.58 17.47
CA GLY A 138 5.37 -2.58 18.21
C GLY A 138 5.33 -1.21 17.55
N CYS A 139 5.58 -1.16 16.23
CA CYS A 139 5.44 0.06 15.42
C CYS A 139 4.02 0.61 15.45
N PHE A 140 3.00 -0.25 15.38
CA PHE A 140 1.60 0.17 15.46
C PHE A 140 1.27 0.81 16.81
N LEU A 141 1.69 0.19 17.91
CA LEU A 141 1.46 0.74 19.26
C LEU A 141 2.18 2.07 19.46
N PHE A 142 3.42 2.19 18.98
CA PHE A 142 4.17 3.44 19.02
C PHE A 142 3.48 4.54 18.21
N TYR A 143 3.01 4.20 17.00
CA TYR A 143 2.30 5.12 16.12
C TYR A 143 0.98 5.61 16.73
N VAL A 144 0.22 4.72 17.40
CA VAL A 144 -1.01 5.09 18.10
C VAL A 144 -0.71 5.95 19.34
N ALA A 145 0.39 5.69 20.05
CA ALA A 145 0.79 6.49 21.20
C ALA A 145 1.20 7.92 20.82
N GLU A 146 1.80 8.10 19.64
CA GLU A 146 2.23 9.40 19.11
C GLU A 146 1.18 10.04 18.17
N LEU A 147 -0.06 9.55 18.19
CA LEU A 147 -1.13 10.02 17.32
C LEU A 147 -1.56 11.44 17.71
N SER A 148 -0.82 12.42 17.19
CA SER A 148 -1.15 13.84 17.29
C SER A 148 -2.06 14.26 16.13
N PRO A 149 -2.98 15.23 16.34
CA PRO A 149 -3.80 15.75 15.26
C PRO A 149 -2.89 16.31 14.16
N LEU A 150 -3.22 16.04 12.90
CA LEU A 150 -2.48 16.55 11.74
C LEU A 150 -2.37 18.08 11.86
N LYS A 151 -1.14 18.61 11.83
CA LYS A 151 -0.84 20.04 11.81
C LYS A 151 0.15 20.35 10.70
N MET A 152 -0.10 21.41 9.94
CA MET A 152 0.83 21.91 8.93
C MET A 152 1.27 23.32 9.31
N GLY A 153 2.43 23.45 9.96
CA GLY A 153 2.85 24.72 10.55
C GLY A 153 1.85 25.20 11.60
N ASP A 154 1.32 26.42 11.43
CA ASP A 154 0.29 27.00 12.30
C ASP A 154 -1.16 26.61 11.92
N TYR A 155 -1.35 25.82 10.87
CA TYR A 155 -2.69 25.41 10.41
C TYR A 155 -3.11 24.08 11.06
N GLU A 156 -4.15 24.15 11.90
CA GLU A 156 -4.86 22.97 12.40
C GLU A 156 -5.92 22.53 11.40
N PHE A 157 -5.88 21.25 11.01
CA PHE A 157 -6.86 20.74 10.06
C PHE A 157 -8.26 20.71 10.67
N PRO A 158 -9.29 21.14 9.91
CA PRO A 158 -10.65 21.16 10.39
C PRO A 158 -11.18 19.75 10.61
N THR A 159 -12.13 19.59 11.54
CA THR A 159 -12.67 18.29 11.94
C THR A 159 -13.29 17.49 10.79
N TRP A 160 -13.86 18.16 9.77
CA TRP A 160 -14.39 17.48 8.59
C TRP A 160 -13.28 16.78 7.77
N ALA A 161 -12.07 17.33 7.73
CA ALA A 161 -10.94 16.74 7.03
C ALA A 161 -10.43 15.48 7.76
N THR A 162 -10.39 15.54 9.10
CA THR A 162 -10.08 14.39 9.96
C THR A 162 -11.11 13.27 9.79
N VAL A 163 -12.40 13.59 9.73
CA VAL A 163 -13.48 12.61 9.49
C VAL A 163 -13.32 11.96 8.11
N LEU A 164 -13.06 12.76 7.07
CA LEU A 164 -12.79 12.22 5.73
C LEU A 164 -11.57 11.29 5.72
N GLY A 165 -10.49 11.66 6.42
CA GLY A 165 -9.30 10.84 6.59
C GLY A 165 -9.63 9.47 7.20
N TRP A 166 -10.34 9.45 8.32
CA TRP A 166 -10.78 8.20 8.94
C TRP A 166 -11.73 7.39 8.07
N CYS A 167 -12.61 8.03 7.28
CA CYS A 167 -13.45 7.33 6.31
C CYS A 167 -12.60 6.64 5.23
N MET A 168 -11.53 7.27 4.74
CA MET A 168 -10.59 6.65 3.80
C MET A 168 -9.88 5.44 4.43
N THR A 169 -9.35 5.59 5.65
CA THR A 169 -8.72 4.50 6.42
C THR A 169 -9.67 3.31 6.60
N LEU A 170 -10.92 3.56 7.01
CA LEU A 170 -11.94 2.54 7.19
C LEU A 170 -12.32 1.86 5.88
N SER A 171 -12.39 2.60 4.77
CA SER A 171 -12.74 2.04 3.47
C SER A 171 -11.77 0.93 3.06
N SER A 172 -10.46 1.11 3.26
CA SER A 172 -9.46 0.06 2.98
C SER A 172 -9.55 -1.11 3.96
N LEU A 173 -9.73 -0.82 5.26
CA LEU A 173 -9.74 -1.86 6.29
C LEU A 173 -10.98 -2.74 6.25
N LEU A 174 -12.14 -2.20 5.87
CA LEU A 174 -13.40 -2.92 5.80
C LEU A 174 -13.43 -3.99 4.69
N VAL A 175 -12.58 -3.88 3.66
CA VAL A 175 -12.56 -4.86 2.56
C VAL A 175 -12.22 -6.26 3.07
N VAL A 176 -11.30 -6.39 4.03
CA VAL A 176 -10.87 -7.68 4.60
C VAL A 176 -12.01 -8.40 5.32
N PRO A 177 -12.66 -7.83 6.37
CA PRO A 177 -13.75 -8.49 7.07
C PRO A 177 -14.99 -8.68 6.18
N VAL A 178 -15.29 -7.74 5.27
CA VAL A 178 -16.40 -7.91 4.32
C VAL A 178 -16.17 -9.12 3.42
N TYR A 179 -14.94 -9.33 2.94
CA TYR A 179 -14.62 -10.50 2.12
C TYR A 179 -14.69 -11.80 2.93
N ILE A 180 -14.26 -11.80 4.19
CA ILE A 180 -14.38 -12.96 5.09
C ILE A 180 -15.86 -13.31 5.30
N ILE A 181 -16.71 -12.33 5.62
CA ILE A 181 -18.15 -12.54 5.81
C ILE A 181 -18.79 -13.04 4.51
N TYR A 182 -18.49 -12.43 3.37
CA TYR A 182 -18.99 -12.85 2.07
C TYR A 182 -18.59 -14.31 1.75
N SER A 183 -17.33 -14.68 2.02
CA SER A 183 -16.85 -16.04 1.81
C SER A 183 -17.53 -17.04 2.75
N ALA A 184 -17.76 -16.67 4.01
CA ALA A 184 -18.44 -17.51 4.98
C ALA A 184 -19.93 -17.71 4.64
N TRP A 185 -20.58 -16.71 4.03
CA TRP A 185 -21.98 -16.81 3.61
C TRP A 185 -22.19 -17.63 2.33
N LYS A 186 -21.14 -17.76 1.52
CA LYS A 186 -21.17 -18.53 0.27
C LYS A 186 -20.71 -19.98 0.44
N SER A 187 -20.03 -20.30 1.54
CA SER A 187 -19.60 -21.65 1.91
C SER A 187 -20.71 -22.44 2.58
#